data_AF-A0A1G9MHW7-F1
#
_entry.id   AF-A0A1G9MHW7-F1
#
_cell.length_a   1.000
_cell.length_b   1.000
_cell.length_c   1.000
_cell.angle_alpha   90.00
_cell.angle_beta   90.00
_cell.angle_gamma   90.00
#
_symmetry.space_group_name_H-M   'P 1'
#
loop_
_entity.id
_entity.type
_entity.pdbx_description
1 polymer ?
#
loop_
_entity_poly.entity_id
_entity_poly.type
_entity_poly.pdbx_seq_one_letter_code
_entity_poly.pdbx_strand_id
1 'polypeptide(L)' 'MRIQVLQLPLIEMGGIHEEPFALIVDQAQPGDDTESLNDFSEKIGARAMWVTEQTVEVVEPAPPQWIDAVAADDDHPEY' A
#
# COMPACT_ATOMS: atom_id res chain seq x y z
N MET A 1 -9.55 -10.81 -16.07
CA MET A 1 -9.02 -10.89 -14.70
C MET A 1 -7.57 -10.42 -14.67
N ARG A 2 -7.26 -9.45 -13.81
CA ARG A 2 -5.89 -8.99 -13.50
C ARG A 2 -5.73 -8.91 -11.99
N ILE A 3 -4.54 -9.28 -11.50
CA ILE A 3 -4.19 -9.22 -10.07
C ILE A 3 -3.22 -8.07 -9.87
N GLN A 4 -3.47 -7.24 -8.87
CA GLN A 4 -2.66 -6.09 -8.50
C GLN A 4 -2.35 -6.12 -7.01
N VAL A 5 -1.22 -5.53 -6.63
CA VAL A 5 -0.82 -5.37 -5.24
C VAL A 5 -1.15 -3.94 -4.81
N LEU A 6 -1.88 -3.80 -3.71
CA LEU A 6 -2.11 -2.54 -3.02
C LEU A 6 -1.24 -2.53 -1.76
N GLN A 7 -0.23 -1.66 -1.74
CA GLN A 7 0.56 -1.42 -0.54
C GLN A 7 -0.32 -0.79 0.54
N LEU A 8 -0.31 -1.37 1.74
CA LEU A 8 -1.03 -0.83 2.89
C LEU A 8 -0.05 -0.02 3.75
N PRO A 9 -0.55 0.89 4.61
CA PRO A 9 0.31 1.67 5.49
C PRO A 9 1.20 0.76 6.34
N LEU A 10 2.47 1.15 6.47
CA LEU A 10 3.43 0.51 7.36
C LEU A 10 2.86 0.43 8.78
N ILE A 11 2.96 -0.74 9.40
CA ILE A 11 2.59 -0.94 10.80
C ILE A 11 3.88 -1.12 11.59
N GLU A 12 4.13 -0.21 12.53
CA GLU A 12 5.21 -0.34 13.50
C GLU A 12 4.62 -0.72 14.87
N MET A 13 4.92 -1.93 15.34
CA MET A 13 4.60 -2.37 16.70
C MET A 13 5.83 -2.99 17.34
N GLY A 14 6.31 -2.38 18.42
CA GLY A 14 7.36 -2.97 19.27
C GLY A 14 8.69 -3.28 18.56
N GLY A 15 9.06 -2.48 17.55
CA GLY A 15 10.32 -2.66 16.78
C GLY A 15 10.22 -3.65 15.61
N ILE A 16 9.04 -4.22 15.36
CA ILE A 16 8.75 -4.98 14.15
C ILE A 16 8.22 -4.00 13.11
N HIS A 17 8.89 -3.96 11.96
CA HIS A 17 8.43 -3.24 10.77
C HIS A 17 7.76 -4.26 9.87
N GLU A 18 6.47 -4.09 9.64
CA GLU A 18 5.73 -4.87 8.66
C GLU A 18 5.24 -3.96 7.55
N GLU A 19 5.50 -4.36 6.30
CA GLU A 19 4.98 -3.74 5.08
C GLU A 19 3.79 -4.58 4.58
N PRO A 20 2.58 -4.40 5.15
CA PRO A 20 1.42 -5.17 4.74
C PRO A 20 0.97 -4.76 3.33
N PHE A 21 0.35 -5.71 2.62
CA PHE A 21 -0.25 -5.45 1.32
C PHE A 21 -1.58 -6.19 1.18
N ALA A 22 -2.41 -5.73 0.26
CA ALA A 22 -3.65 -6.37 -0.16
C ALA A 22 -3.60 -6.72 -1.64
N LEU A 23 -4.41 -7.70 -2.06
CA LEU A 23 -4.59 -8.05 -3.46
C LEU A 23 -5.88 -7.44 -4.00
N ILE A 24 -5.80 -6.83 -5.18
CA ILE A 24 -6.96 -6.41 -5.95
C ILE A 24 -7.05 -7.31 -7.18
N VAL A 25 -8.15 -8.05 -7.29
CA VAL A 25 -8.46 -8.88 -8.46
C VAL A 25 -9.56 -8.16 -9.23
N ASP A 26 -9.20 -7.53 -10.34
CA ASP A 26 -10.10 -6.73 -11.14
C ASP A 26 -10.47 -7.45 -12.44
N GLN A 27 -11.55 -7.02 -13.10
CA GLN A 27 -12.10 -7.68 -14.29
C GLN A 27 -12.35 -9.18 -14.08
N ALA A 28 -12.76 -9.57 -12.87
CA ALA A 28 -13.21 -10.92 -12.57
C ALA A 28 -14.51 -11.21 -13.32
N GLN A 29 -14.74 -12.46 -13.68
CA GLN A 29 -15.95 -12.91 -14.37
C GLN A 29 -16.73 -13.90 -13.49
N PRO A 30 -18.06 -14.00 -13.68
CA PRO A 30 -18.84 -15.06 -13.05
C PRO A 30 -18.30 -16.44 -13.45
N GLY A 31 -17.92 -17.23 -12.45
CA GLY A 31 -17.31 -18.56 -12.66
C GLY A 31 -15.79 -18.61 -12.53
N ASP A 32 -15.12 -17.47 -12.30
CA ASP A 32 -13.72 -17.46 -11.90
C ASP A 32 -13.55 -18.16 -10.53
N ASP A 33 -12.46 -18.92 -10.40
CA ASP A 33 -12.16 -19.69 -9.20
C ASP A 33 -11.63 -18.79 -8.07
N THR A 34 -12.56 -18.17 -7.35
CA THR A 34 -12.27 -17.29 -6.21
C THR A 34 -11.73 -18.03 -4.98
N GLU A 35 -11.94 -19.35 -4.87
CA GLU A 35 -11.45 -20.15 -3.75
C GLU A 35 -9.94 -20.35 -3.85
N SER A 36 -9.44 -20.74 -5.03
CA SER A 36 -8.00 -20.81 -5.30
C SER A 36 -7.30 -19.46 -5.14
N LEU A 37 -7.99 -18.34 -5.43
CA LEU A 37 -7.45 -17.00 -5.22
C LEU A 37 -7.35 -16.64 -3.74
N ASN A 38 -8.31 -17.06 -2.93
CA ASN A 38 -8.27 -16.85 -1.49
C ASN A 38 -7.10 -17.62 -0.86
N ASP A 39 -6.96 -18.91 -1.21
CA ASP A 39 -5.82 -19.75 -0.80
C ASP A 39 -4.48 -19.15 -1.21
N PHE A 40 -4.41 -18.61 -2.42
CA PHE A 40 -3.22 -17.92 -2.91
C PHE A 40 -2.91 -16.68 -2.07
N SER A 41 -3.93 -15.86 -1.76
CA SER A 41 -3.76 -14.64 -0.96
C SER A 41 -3.21 -14.91 0.43
N GLU A 42 -3.67 -15.98 1.09
CA GLU A 42 -3.19 -16.40 2.40
C GLU A 42 -1.74 -16.90 2.33
N LYS A 43 -1.40 -17.73 1.32
CA LYS A 43 -0.05 -18.30 1.16
C LYS A 43 1.03 -17.25 0.96
N ILE A 44 0.71 -16.15 0.28
CA ILE A 44 1.67 -15.06 0.04
C ILE A 44 1.68 -14.01 1.16
N GLY A 45 0.79 -14.13 2.15
CA GLY A 45 0.73 -13.21 3.30
C GLY A 45 -0.02 -11.90 3.02
N ALA A 46 -0.91 -11.86 2.03
CA ALA A 46 -1.77 -10.70 1.82
C ALA A 46 -2.69 -10.49 3.03
N ARG A 47 -2.83 -9.25 3.49
CA ARG A 47 -3.70 -8.91 4.63
C ARG A 47 -5.17 -8.81 4.25
N ALA A 48 -5.46 -8.59 2.97
CA ALA A 48 -6.81 -8.53 2.43
C ALA A 48 -6.81 -8.87 0.93
N MET A 49 -7.97 -9.29 0.43
CA MET A 49 -8.24 -9.46 -0.99
C MET A 49 -9.56 -8.81 -1.35
N TRP A 50 -9.60 -8.06 -2.46
CA TRP A 50 -10.82 -7.50 -3.03
C TRP A 50 -10.97 -8.00 -4.46
N VAL A 51 -12.12 -8.60 -4.76
CA VAL A 51 -12.47 -9.13 -6.09
C VAL A 51 -13.59 -8.27 -6.69
N THR A 52 -13.44 -7.85 -7.94
CA THR A 52 -14.43 -7.02 -8.63
C THR A 52 -14.44 -7.28 -10.14
N GLU A 53 -15.61 -7.15 -10.76
CA GLU A 53 -15.77 -7.22 -12.22
C GLU A 53 -15.31 -5.94 -12.92
N GLN A 54 -15.17 -4.84 -12.17
CA GLN A 54 -14.75 -3.55 -12.69
C GLN A 54 -13.23 -3.51 -12.86
N THR A 55 -12.74 -2.60 -13.72
CA THR A 55 -11.30 -2.29 -13.79
C THR A 55 -10.95 -1.34 -12.66
N VAL A 56 -9.85 -1.60 -11.94
CA VAL A 56 -9.39 -0.77 -10.83
C VAL A 56 -8.00 -0.23 -11.15
N GLU A 57 -7.77 1.06 -10.88
CA GLU A 57 -6.44 1.64 -10.89
C GLU A 57 -5.96 1.80 -9.44
N VAL A 58 -4.86 1.12 -9.11
CA VAL A 58 -4.17 1.31 -7.83
C VAL A 58 -3.28 2.55 -7.95
N VAL A 59 -3.58 3.58 -7.18
CA VAL A 59 -2.75 4.79 -7.10
C VAL A 59 -1.86 4.66 -5.87
N GLU A 60 -0.55 4.61 -6.08
CA GLU A 60 0.40 4.63 -4.96
C GLU A 60 0.37 6.02 -4.29
N PRO A 61 0.30 6.09 -2.95
CA PRO A 61 0.41 7.37 -2.27
C PRO A 61 1.80 7.97 -2.54
N ALA A 62 1.84 9.25 -2.93
CA ALA A 62 3.10 9.95 -3.10
C ALA A 62 3.90 9.92 -1.79
N PRO A 63 5.23 9.69 -1.82
CA PRO A 63 6.04 9.77 -0.62
C PRO A 63 5.90 11.15 0.02
N PRO A 64 5.87 11.25 1.36
CA PRO A 64 5.76 12.53 2.04
C PRO A 64 6.93 13.43 1.62
N GLN A 65 6.62 14.65 1.17
CA GLN A 65 7.64 15.65 0.89
C GLN A 65 8.20 16.12 2.23
N TRP A 66 9.44 15.72 2.53
CA TRP A 66 10.17 16.27 3.66
C TRP A 66 10.45 17.74 3.36
N ILE A 67 9.76 18.63 4.07
CA ILE A 67 10.09 20.05 4.03
C ILE A 67 11.36 20.19 4.87
N ASP A 68 12.52 20.35 4.22
CA ASP A 68 13.72 20.79 4.90
C ASP A 68 13.42 22.18 5.46
N ALA A 69 13.13 22.25 6.75
CA ALA A 69 13.12 23.49 7.48
C ALA A 69 14.58 23.98 7.49
N VAL A 70 14.94 24.77 6.48
CA VAL A 70 16.13 25.61 6.52
C VAL A 70 15.91 26.52 7.72
N ALA A 71 16.55 26.17 8.84
CA ALA A 71 16.77 27.11 9.91
C ALA A 71 17.50 28.29 9.27
N ALA A 72 16.78 29.39 9.08
CA ALA A 72 17.42 30.66 8.86
C ALA A 72 18.24 30.91 10.13
N ASP A 73 19.55 30.70 10.03
CA ASP A 73 20.51 31.33 10.92
C ASP A 73 20.23 32.83 10.82
N ASP A 74 19.43 33.33 11.76
CA ASP A 74 19.23 34.75 11.95
C ASP A 74 20.51 35.25 12.62
N ASP A 75 21.42 35.65 11.73
CA ASP A 75 22.65 36.38 11.95
C ASP A 75 22.41 37.43 13.07
N HIS A 76 22.88 37.14 14.27
CA HIS A 76 22.80 38.06 15.41
C HIS A 76 23.85 39.16 15.19
N PRO A 77 23.51 40.43 14.88
CA PRO A 77 24.50 41.48 14.90
C PRO A 77 24.85 41.79 16.36
N GLU A 78 26.13 41.61 16.69
CA GLU A 78 26.74 42.08 17.93
C GLU A 78 26.45 43.58 18.11
N TYR A 79 25.94 43.95 19.29
CA TYR A 79 26.00 45.32 19.83
C TYR A 79 26.39 45.28 21.31
#